data_AF-A0A940DHA4-F1
#
_entry.id   AF-A0A940DHA4-F1
#
_cell.length_a   1.000
_cell.length_b   1.000
_cell.length_c   1.000
_cell.angle_alpha   90.00
_cell.angle_beta   90.00
_cell.angle_gamma   90.00
#
_symmetry.space_group_name_H-M   'P 1'
#
loop_
_entity.id
_entity.type
_entity.pdbx_description
1 polymer ?
#
loop_
_entity_poly.entity_id
_entity_poly.type
_entity_poly.pdbx_seq_one_letter_code
_entity_poly.pdbx_strand_id
1 'polypeptide(L)'
;MSTFEEDENYLKNKLASPCGLKVYDDGNELFFAFGSPEFDKAVAVLKNINEYGYEMPALGVSLDSLTKEEMRSGLWAEFIYDRVEEHRGMPFDSLLIKVNAGDCGYNAVRGVGGKYDGRVFYYSLAKGKTMRGFAETLSGLLGK
;
A
#
# COMPACT_ATOMS: atom_id res chain seq x y z
N MET A 1 -21.18 -20.27 -4.76
CA MET A 1 -20.22 -20.32 -5.89
C MET A 1 -19.72 -18.88 -6.07
N SER A 2 -18.83 -18.41 -5.18
CA SER A 2 -18.28 -17.03 -5.21
C SER A 2 -16.90 -16.92 -4.53
N THR A 3 -16.18 -18.02 -4.32
CA THR A 3 -14.98 -18.02 -3.46
C THR A 3 -13.67 -17.73 -4.19
N PHE A 4 -13.66 -17.63 -5.52
CA PHE A 4 -12.41 -17.44 -6.30
C PHE A 4 -12.21 -16.00 -6.78
N GLU A 5 -13.24 -15.31 -7.27
CA GLU A 5 -13.11 -13.92 -7.74
C GLU A 5 -12.95 -12.90 -6.60
N GLU A 6 -13.53 -13.19 -5.42
CA GLU A 6 -13.36 -12.34 -4.22
C GLU A 6 -11.91 -12.35 -3.71
N ASP A 7 -11.18 -13.45 -3.93
CA ASP A 7 -9.81 -13.66 -3.44
C ASP A 7 -8.75 -13.07 -4.39
N GLU A 8 -9.01 -13.02 -5.71
CA GLU A 8 -8.08 -12.44 -6.70
C GLU A 8 -7.96 -10.91 -6.64
N ASN A 9 -8.96 -10.23 -6.05
CA ASN A 9 -9.00 -8.78 -5.93
C ASN A 9 -8.93 -8.28 -4.47
N TYR A 10 -8.61 -9.15 -3.52
CA TYR A 10 -8.66 -8.82 -2.11
C TYR A 10 -7.81 -7.59 -1.78
N LEU A 11 -6.52 -7.58 -2.15
CA LEU A 11 -5.63 -6.45 -1.84
C LEU A 11 -6.07 -5.16 -2.54
N LYS A 12 -6.54 -5.25 -3.78
CA LYS A 12 -7.10 -4.10 -4.51
C LYS A 12 -8.27 -3.49 -3.74
N ASN A 13 -9.17 -4.32 -3.22
CA ASN A 13 -10.34 -3.89 -2.45
C ASN A 13 -9.97 -3.36 -1.06
N LYS A 14 -8.97 -3.95 -0.39
CA LYS A 14 -8.52 -3.50 0.93
C LYS A 14 -7.74 -2.21 0.90
N LEU A 15 -6.88 -2.00 -0.10
CA LEU A 15 -6.19 -0.71 -0.28
C LEU A 15 -7.17 0.43 -0.61
N ALA A 16 -8.38 0.09 -1.05
CA ALA A 16 -9.48 1.01 -1.31
C ALA A 16 -10.36 1.35 -0.09
N SER A 17 -10.16 0.70 1.05
CA SER A 17 -11.01 0.80 2.25
C SER A 17 -10.27 0.87 3.61
N PRO A 18 -9.14 1.59 3.73
CA PRO A 18 -8.52 1.82 5.05
C PRO A 18 -9.30 2.88 5.86
N CYS A 19 -9.04 2.97 7.17
CA CYS A 19 -9.57 4.05 8.03
C CYS A 19 -8.67 5.31 8.04
N GLY A 20 -7.48 5.23 7.45
CA GLY A 20 -6.60 6.37 7.24
C GLY A 20 -5.37 6.02 6.40
N LEU A 21 -4.65 7.05 5.98
CA LEU A 21 -3.44 6.94 5.17
C LEU A 21 -2.33 7.75 5.84
N LYS A 22 -1.20 7.12 6.16
CA LYS A 22 0.04 7.83 6.46
C LYS A 22 0.93 7.87 5.22
N VAL A 23 1.56 9.00 4.99
CA VAL A 23 2.55 9.18 3.93
C VAL A 23 3.87 9.53 4.59
N TYR A 24 4.91 8.79 4.22
CA TYR A 24 6.27 9.02 4.69
C TYR A 24 7.13 9.56 3.57
N ASP A 25 7.96 10.55 3.87
CA ASP A 25 8.85 11.19 2.91
C ASP A 25 10.14 11.62 3.61
N ASP A 26 11.21 10.89 3.32
CA ASP A 26 12.52 11.04 3.97
C ASP A 26 12.42 11.08 5.51
N GLY A 27 11.59 10.18 6.06
CA GLY A 27 11.35 10.04 7.49
C GLY A 27 10.33 11.02 8.10
N ASN A 28 9.85 12.01 7.35
CA ASN A 28 8.73 12.85 7.78
C ASN A 28 7.41 12.11 7.55
N GLU A 29 6.43 12.28 8.44
CA GLU A 29 5.12 11.67 8.29
C GLU A 29 3.99 12.70 8.25
N LEU A 30 3.01 12.46 7.37
CA LEU A 30 1.71 13.12 7.37
C LEU A 30 0.60 12.08 7.45
N PHE A 31 -0.48 12.41 8.14
CA PHE A 31 -1.67 11.56 8.25
C PHE A 31 -2.88 12.22 7.60
N PHE A 32 -3.56 11.45 6.76
CA PHE A 32 -4.82 11.81 6.13
C PHE A 32 -5.93 10.87 6.63
N ALA A 33 -6.94 11.44 7.27
CA ALA A 33 -8.08 10.69 7.77
C ALA A 33 -8.98 10.20 6.62
N PHE A 34 -9.64 9.07 6.80
CA PHE A 34 -10.65 8.59 5.85
C PHE A 34 -11.70 9.67 5.55
N GLY A 35 -11.97 9.88 4.26
CA GLY A 35 -12.92 10.89 3.78
C GLY A 35 -12.37 12.32 3.73
N SER A 36 -11.08 12.54 4.02
CA SER A 36 -10.44 13.82 3.71
C SER A 36 -10.21 13.95 2.19
N PRO A 37 -10.19 15.18 1.63
CA PRO A 37 -9.92 15.38 0.21
C PRO A 37 -8.59 14.78 -0.25
N GLU A 38 -7.56 14.86 0.58
CA GLU A 38 -6.22 14.31 0.33
C GLU A 38 -6.23 12.79 0.28
N PHE A 39 -6.93 12.17 1.25
CA PHE A 39 -7.13 10.73 1.30
C PHE A 39 -7.88 10.24 0.05
N ASP A 40 -9.02 10.86 -0.27
CA ASP A 40 -9.85 10.45 -1.40
C ASP A 40 -9.10 10.57 -2.72
N LYS A 41 -8.31 11.63 -2.88
CA LYS A 41 -7.46 11.83 -4.06
C LYS A 41 -6.42 10.72 -4.19
N ALA A 42 -5.69 10.41 -3.11
CA ALA A 42 -4.66 9.37 -3.11
C ALA A 42 -5.26 7.98 -3.43
N VAL A 43 -6.38 7.63 -2.78
CA VAL A 43 -7.07 6.35 -2.99
C VAL A 43 -7.66 6.24 -4.39
N ALA A 44 -8.20 7.32 -4.96
CA ALA A 44 -8.73 7.32 -6.32
C ALA A 44 -7.64 7.02 -7.36
N VAL A 45 -6.45 7.61 -7.20
CA VAL A 45 -5.30 7.35 -8.08
C VAL A 45 -4.81 5.92 -7.94
N LEU A 46 -4.69 5.41 -6.70
CA LEU A 46 -4.29 4.03 -6.45
C LEU A 46 -5.29 3.04 -7.08
N LYS A 47 -6.59 3.28 -6.92
CA LYS A 47 -7.66 2.49 -7.57
C LYS A 47 -7.50 2.47 -9.08
N ASN A 48 -7.14 3.60 -9.70
CA ASN A 48 -6.95 3.67 -11.15
C ASN A 48 -5.75 2.85 -11.62
N ILE A 49 -4.60 2.93 -10.95
CA ILE A 49 -3.43 2.16 -11.36
C ILE A 49 -3.61 0.65 -11.11
N ASN A 50 -4.45 0.28 -10.14
CA ASN A 50 -4.80 -1.10 -9.82
C ASN A 50 -5.96 -1.66 -10.66
N GLU A 51 -6.54 -0.90 -11.59
CA GLU A 51 -7.75 -1.30 -12.33
C GLU A 51 -7.63 -2.69 -12.97
N TYR A 52 -6.50 -2.95 -13.63
CA TYR A 52 -6.18 -4.23 -14.29
C TYR A 52 -5.12 -5.03 -13.56
N GLY A 53 -4.68 -4.57 -12.39
CA GLY A 53 -3.64 -5.23 -11.62
C GLY A 53 -4.14 -6.53 -11.01
N TYR A 54 -3.19 -7.36 -10.58
CA TYR A 54 -3.48 -8.65 -9.97
C TYR A 54 -2.39 -9.04 -9.00
N GLU A 55 -2.75 -9.86 -8.02
CA GLU A 55 -1.80 -10.41 -7.07
C GLU A 55 -0.90 -11.46 -7.73
N MET A 56 0.40 -11.42 -7.45
CA MET A 56 1.33 -12.48 -7.82
C MET A 56 1.95 -13.09 -6.57
N PRO A 57 2.49 -14.32 -6.65
CA PRO A 57 3.29 -14.88 -5.58
C PRO A 57 4.41 -13.92 -5.18
N ALA A 58 4.38 -13.46 -3.93
CA ALA A 58 5.46 -12.64 -3.39
C ALA A 58 6.70 -13.50 -3.16
N LEU A 59 7.84 -13.02 -3.64
CA LEU A 59 9.16 -13.59 -3.31
C LEU A 59 9.83 -12.83 -2.14
N GLY A 60 9.24 -11.71 -1.72
CA GLY A 60 9.78 -10.84 -0.68
C GLY A 60 9.43 -11.27 0.74
N VAL A 61 10.34 -10.95 1.66
CA VAL A 61 10.10 -10.94 3.10
C VAL A 61 10.54 -9.58 3.64
N SER A 62 9.84 -9.10 4.66
CA SER A 62 10.16 -7.88 5.38
C SER A 62 10.76 -8.22 6.74
N LEU A 63 11.74 -7.43 7.17
CA LEU A 63 12.32 -7.45 8.51
C LEU A 63 12.08 -6.08 9.14
N ASP A 64 11.47 -6.04 10.31
CA ASP A 64 11.00 -4.80 10.95
C ASP A 64 12.08 -3.72 11.02
N SER A 65 13.29 -4.10 11.46
CA SER A 65 14.41 -3.17 11.60
C SER A 65 14.85 -2.57 10.27
N LEU A 66 14.93 -3.39 9.21
CA LEU A 66 15.34 -2.92 7.88
C LEU A 66 14.25 -2.07 7.24
N THR A 67 12.99 -2.48 7.34
CA THR A 67 11.87 -1.71 6.79
C THR A 67 11.78 -0.34 7.44
N LYS A 68 11.89 -0.25 8.77
CA LYS A 68 11.91 1.03 9.49
C LYS A 68 13.14 1.88 9.16
N GLU A 69 14.28 1.27 8.88
CA GLU A 69 15.46 1.97 8.42
C GLU A 69 15.23 2.56 7.01
N GLU A 70 14.72 1.75 6.07
CA GLU A 70 14.45 2.23 4.71
C GLU A 70 13.36 3.31 4.66
N MET A 71 12.35 3.26 5.54
CA MET A 71 11.30 4.28 5.66
C MET A 71 11.83 5.68 6.00
N ARG A 72 13.07 5.79 6.51
CA ARG A 72 13.73 7.09 6.73
C ARG A 72 14.16 7.76 5.42
N SER A 73 13.98 7.09 4.29
CA SER A 73 14.36 7.58 2.97
C SER A 73 13.30 7.24 1.92
N GLY A 74 13.10 8.14 0.97
CA GLY A 74 12.14 7.96 -0.12
C GLY A 74 10.69 8.08 0.34
N LEU A 75 9.79 7.69 -0.56
CA LEU A 75 8.35 7.91 -0.42
C LEU A 75 7.64 6.59 -0.08
N TRP A 76 6.82 6.61 0.97
CA TRP A 76 6.04 5.45 1.41
C TRP A 76 4.60 5.83 1.72
N ALA A 77 3.71 4.85 1.60
CA ALA A 77 2.30 4.97 1.95
C ALA A 77 1.90 3.81 2.87
N GLU A 78 1.34 4.13 4.03
CA GLU A 78 0.82 3.15 4.99
C GLU A 78 -0.70 3.31 5.13
N PHE A 79 -1.42 2.26 4.76
CA PHE A 79 -2.87 2.15 4.83
C PHE A 79 -3.24 1.54 6.18
N ILE A 80 -3.94 2.28 7.02
CA ILE A 80 -4.27 1.89 8.40
C ILE A 80 -5.67 1.30 8.46
N TYR A 81 -5.86 0.25 9.26
CA TYR A 81 -7.16 -0.38 9.49
C TYR A 81 -7.56 -0.28 10.96
N ASP A 82 -8.87 -0.20 11.22
CA ASP A 82 -9.45 -0.08 12.57
C ASP A 82 -9.50 -1.41 13.32
N ARG A 83 -9.28 -2.52 12.60
CA ARG A 83 -9.21 -3.89 13.10
C ARG A 83 -8.14 -4.65 12.35
N VAL A 84 -7.74 -5.78 12.93
CA VAL A 84 -6.90 -6.76 12.23
C VAL A 84 -7.71 -7.35 11.08
N GLU A 85 -7.15 -7.25 9.89
CA GLU A 85 -7.60 -7.89 8.66
C GLU A 85 -6.74 -9.14 8.40
N GLU A 86 -7.24 -10.05 7.56
CA GLU A 86 -6.51 -11.26 7.17
C GLU A 86 -6.64 -11.51 5.68
N HIS A 87 -5.52 -11.86 5.05
CA HIS A 87 -5.48 -12.35 3.67
C HIS A 87 -4.60 -13.58 3.57
N ARG A 88 -5.13 -14.68 3.02
CA ARG A 88 -4.42 -15.97 2.87
C ARG A 88 -3.76 -16.46 4.17
N GLY A 89 -4.46 -16.33 5.30
CA GLY A 89 -3.97 -16.72 6.63
C GLY A 89 -2.87 -15.82 7.19
N MET A 90 -2.64 -14.64 6.61
CA MET A 90 -1.65 -13.68 7.09
C MET A 90 -2.36 -12.42 7.63
N PRO A 91 -2.32 -12.18 8.95
CA PRO A 91 -2.98 -11.03 9.56
C PRO A 91 -2.20 -9.73 9.33
N PHE A 92 -2.91 -8.61 9.35
CA PHE A 92 -2.33 -7.25 9.30
C PHE A 92 -3.31 -6.20 9.89
N ASP A 93 -2.79 -5.16 10.51
CA ASP A 93 -3.53 -3.93 10.90
C ASP A 93 -3.08 -2.70 10.12
N SER A 94 -2.01 -2.82 9.32
CA SER A 94 -1.66 -1.88 8.27
C SER A 94 -1.05 -2.56 7.04
N LEU A 95 -1.11 -1.89 5.90
CA LEU A 95 -0.35 -2.25 4.69
C LEU A 95 0.57 -1.10 4.32
N LEU A 96 1.88 -1.35 4.30
CA LEU A 96 2.92 -0.39 3.96
C LEU A 96 3.45 -0.67 2.55
N ILE A 97 3.57 0.37 1.74
CA ILE A 97 4.04 0.30 0.35
C ILE A 97 5.16 1.33 0.15
N LYS A 98 6.29 0.88 -0.40
CA LYS A 98 7.33 1.77 -0.95
C LYS A 98 6.87 2.26 -2.32
N VAL A 99 6.95 3.57 -2.56
CA VAL A 99 6.43 4.20 -3.77
C VAL A 99 7.58 4.73 -4.61
N ASN A 100 7.91 4.03 -5.71
CA ASN A 100 8.83 4.54 -6.72
C ASN A 100 8.10 4.70 -8.06
N ALA A 101 8.17 5.88 -8.68
CA ALA A 101 7.39 6.22 -9.87
C ALA A 101 7.59 5.27 -11.07
N GLY A 102 8.77 4.65 -11.19
CA GLY A 102 9.11 3.71 -12.25
C GLY A 102 8.58 2.29 -12.06
N ASP A 103 8.07 1.95 -10.88
CA ASP A 103 7.69 0.57 -10.56
C ASP A 103 6.37 0.19 -11.25
N CYS A 104 6.35 -1.01 -11.85
CA CYS A 104 5.17 -1.64 -12.47
C CYS A 104 4.49 -2.65 -11.53
N GLY A 105 4.67 -2.49 -10.23
CA GLY A 105 4.20 -3.40 -9.19
C GLY A 105 4.73 -2.94 -7.84
N TYR A 106 4.23 -3.53 -6.76
CA TYR A 106 4.70 -3.18 -5.43
C TYR A 106 4.54 -4.32 -4.44
N ASN A 107 5.41 -4.32 -3.43
CA ASN A 107 5.21 -5.11 -2.23
C ASN A 107 4.30 -4.36 -1.27
N ALA A 108 3.24 -5.01 -0.81
CA ALA A 108 2.45 -4.57 0.35
C ALA A 108 2.97 -5.31 1.58
N VAL A 109 3.74 -4.59 2.39
CA VAL A 109 4.32 -5.06 3.64
C VAL A 109 3.25 -5.01 4.72
N ARG A 110 3.05 -6.13 5.42
CA ARG A 110 2.06 -6.21 6.50
C ARG A 110 2.61 -5.55 7.77
N GLY A 111 1.87 -4.61 8.33
CA GLY A 111 2.03 -4.17 9.71
C GLY A 111 1.17 -5.02 10.64
N VAL A 112 1.74 -5.42 11.78
CA VAL A 112 1.00 -6.02 12.90
C VAL A 112 1.53 -5.42 14.19
N GLY A 113 0.71 -4.64 14.90
CA GLY A 113 1.10 -3.98 16.15
C GLY A 113 2.32 -3.06 15.98
N GLY A 114 2.44 -2.39 14.82
CA GLY A 114 3.57 -1.52 14.51
C GLY A 114 4.88 -2.25 14.16
N LYS A 115 4.82 -3.55 13.84
CA LYS A 115 5.95 -4.33 13.32
C LYS A 115 5.73 -4.76 11.87
N TYR A 116 6.80 -4.73 11.09
CA TYR A 116 6.79 -5.11 9.67
C TYR A 116 7.59 -6.39 9.40
N ASP A 117 7.15 -7.51 9.95
CA ASP A 117 7.87 -8.79 9.86
C ASP A 117 7.16 -9.86 9.01
N GLY A 118 7.97 -10.59 8.24
CA GLY A 118 7.57 -11.81 7.55
C GLY A 118 7.18 -11.61 6.09
N ARG A 119 6.35 -12.52 5.57
CA ARG A 119 5.95 -12.50 4.16
C ARG A 119 5.15 -11.25 3.83
N VAL A 120 5.43 -10.70 2.64
CA VAL A 120 4.71 -9.58 2.05
C VAL A 120 3.71 -10.10 1.01
N PHE A 121 2.82 -9.23 0.55
CA PHE A 121 2.07 -9.47 -0.68
C PHE A 121 2.71 -8.74 -1.85
N TYR A 122 2.60 -9.28 -3.06
CA TYR A 122 3.04 -8.59 -4.25
C TYR A 122 1.86 -8.34 -5.18
N TYR A 123 1.74 -7.10 -5.65
CA TYR A 123 0.71 -6.67 -6.57
C TYR A 123 1.36 -6.18 -7.86
N SER A 124 0.94 -6.74 -9.00
CA SER A 124 1.43 -6.38 -10.33
C SER A 124 0.53 -5.31 -10.94
N LEU A 125 1.12 -4.22 -11.45
CA LEU A 125 0.41 -3.23 -12.24
C LEU A 125 0.41 -3.68 -13.71
N ALA A 126 -0.76 -4.03 -14.23
CA ALA A 126 -0.87 -4.52 -15.60
C ALA A 126 -1.04 -3.37 -16.62
N LYS A 127 -1.05 -3.73 -17.90
CA LYS A 127 -1.37 -2.81 -19.02
C LYS A 127 -0.47 -1.57 -19.09
N GLY A 128 0.80 -1.70 -18.70
CA GLY A 128 1.79 -0.63 -18.75
C GLY A 128 1.57 0.48 -17.71
N LYS A 129 0.74 0.24 -16.68
CA LYS A 129 0.59 1.15 -15.54
C LYS A 129 1.84 1.11 -14.68
N THR A 130 2.18 2.26 -14.09
CA THR A 130 3.25 2.39 -13.10
C THR A 130 2.77 3.17 -11.88
N MET A 131 3.57 3.18 -10.82
CA MET A 131 3.31 3.95 -9.61
C MET A 131 3.47 5.47 -9.79
N ARG A 132 3.80 5.97 -10.99
CA ARG A 132 4.10 7.39 -11.25
C ARG A 132 3.01 8.34 -10.77
N GLY A 133 1.76 8.12 -11.20
CA GLY A 133 0.65 9.01 -10.83
C GLY A 133 0.39 9.01 -9.32
N PHE A 134 0.61 7.88 -8.66
CA PHE A 134 0.49 7.78 -7.22
C PHE A 134 1.63 8.53 -6.52
N ALA A 135 2.86 8.34 -6.97
CA ALA A 135 4.03 9.07 -6.47
C ALA A 135 3.86 10.61 -6.60
N GLU A 136 3.48 11.09 -7.78
CA GLU A 136 3.22 12.52 -8.04
C GLU A 136 2.09 13.05 -7.15
N THR A 137 1.04 12.24 -6.91
CA THR A 137 -0.06 12.62 -6.02
C THR A 137 0.41 12.78 -4.59
N LEU A 138 1.15 11.81 -4.04
CA LEU A 138 1.63 11.88 -2.66
C LEU A 138 2.64 13.02 -2.46
N SER A 139 3.59 13.20 -3.39
CA SER A 139 4.53 14.33 -3.34
C SER A 139 3.80 15.68 -3.34
N GLY A 140 2.77 15.83 -4.17
CA GLY A 140 1.95 17.05 -4.18
C GLY A 140 1.18 17.29 -2.87
N LEU A 141 0.76 16.22 -2.17
CA LEU A 141 0.14 16.34 -0.85
C LEU A 141 1.13 16.77 0.24
N LEU A 142 2.42 16.50 0.04
CA LEU A 142 3.52 16.93 0.90
C LEU A 142 4.00 18.37 0.58
N GLY A 143 3.42 19.01 -0.44
CA GLY A 143 3.81 20.35 -0.89
C GLY A 143 5.09 20.40 -1.73
N LYS A 144 5.48 19.27 -2.34
CA LYS A 144 6.62 19.14 -3.26
C LYS A 144 6.20 19.22 -4.73
#